data_AF-A0A8J5SVI0-F1
#
_entry.id   AF-A0A8J5SVI0-F1
#
_cell.length_a   1.000
_cell.length_b   1.000
_cell.length_c   1.000
_cell.angle_alpha   90.00
_cell.angle_beta   90.00
_cell.angle_gamma   90.00
#
_symmetry.space_group_name_H-M   'P 1'
#
loop_
_entity.id
_entity.type
_entity.pdbx_description
1 polymer ?
#
loop_
_entity_poly.entity_id
_entity_poly.type
_entity_poly.pdbx_seq_one_letter_code
_entity_poly.pdbx_strand_id
1 'polypeptide(L)' 'MWVSEKEYYNYDNNTCSAGQYGCLHYTQVVWRDTTAIGCGGVTCSNTGNVFIICSYSPPGNWNNQKPY' A
#
# COMPACT_ATOMS: atom_id res chain seq x y z
N MET A 1 7.22 6.19 -3.21
CA MET A 1 7.43 4.89 -2.53
C MET A 1 6.30 4.72 -1.51
N TRP A 2 5.78 3.52 -1.25
CA TRP A 2 4.44 3.27 -0.69
C TRP A 2 4.06 4.06 0.58
N VAL A 3 4.95 4.18 1.58
CA VAL A 3 4.64 4.91 2.83
C VAL A 3 4.51 6.41 2.62
N SER A 4 5.18 6.98 1.61
CA SER A 4 5.11 8.41 1.30
C SER A 4 3.69 8.85 0.96
N GLU A 5 2.85 7.94 0.46
CA GLU A 5 1.46 8.23 0.16
C GLU A 5 0.60 8.61 1.37
N LYS A 6 1.14 8.46 2.59
CA LYS A 6 0.54 9.03 3.81
C LYS A 6 0.16 10.51 3.62
N GLU A 7 0.95 11.28 2.87
CA GLU A 7 0.67 12.70 2.59
C GLU A 7 -0.68 12.92 1.88
N TYR A 8 -1.17 11.90 1.16
CA TYR A 8 -2.41 11.95 0.42
C TYR A 8 -3.60 11.35 1.18
N TYR A 9 -3.36 10.64 2.29
CA TYR A 9 -4.41 9.96 3.04
C TYR A 9 -4.94 10.83 4.20
N ASN A 10 -6.25 11.07 4.20
CA ASN A 10 -6.94 11.71 5.31
C ASN A 10 -7.71 10.66 6.13
N TYR A 11 -7.26 10.45 7.37
CA TYR A 11 -7.84 9.46 8.27
C TYR A 11 -9.24 9.84 8.77
N ASP A 12 -9.54 11.13 8.97
CA ASP A 12 -10.79 11.59 9.57
C ASP A 12 -11.98 11.18 8.70
N ASN A 13 -11.86 11.42 7.40
CA ASN A 13 -12.90 11.14 6.40
C ASN A 13 -12.65 9.89 5.54
N ASN A 14 -11.54 9.17 5.76
CA ASN A 14 -11.13 7.99 5.00
C ASN A 14 -11.05 8.25 3.47
N THR A 15 -10.46 9.38 3.08
CA THR A 15 -10.34 9.78 1.67
C THR A 15 -8.88 9.98 1.25
N CYS A 16 -8.67 10.00 -0.07
CA CYS A 16 -7.36 10.21 -0.67
C CYS A 16 -7.38 11.40 -1.61
N SER A 17 -6.53 12.40 -1.31
CA SER A 17 -6.53 13.71 -1.96
C SER A 17 -5.98 13.68 -3.38
N ALA A 18 -5.09 12.73 -3.69
CA ALA A 18 -4.56 12.49 -5.04
C ALA A 18 -5.42 11.50 -5.86
N GLY A 19 -6.71 11.41 -5.56
CA GLY A 19 -7.62 10.43 -6.13
C GLY A 19 -7.51 9.06 -5.45
N GLN A 20 -8.41 8.13 -5.82
CA GLN A 20 -8.55 6.82 -5.16
C GLN A 20 -7.24 6.02 -5.14
N TYR A 21 -6.40 6.15 -6.17
CA TYR A 21 -5.15 5.40 -6.30
C TYR A 21 -3.95 6.04 -5.59
N GLY A 22 -4.09 7.26 -5.07
CA GLY A 22 -2.96 8.02 -4.51
C GLY A 22 -2.47 7.56 -3.14
N CYS A 23 -3.19 6.63 -2.49
CA CYS A 23 -2.93 6.19 -1.11
C CYS A 23 -3.05 4.68 -0.90
N LEU A 24 -3.36 3.90 -1.95
CA LEU A 24 -3.75 2.49 -1.80
C LEU A 24 -2.60 1.63 -1.30
N HIS A 25 -1.35 2.00 -1.60
CA HIS A 25 -0.22 1.24 -1.07
C HIS A 25 -0.04 1.55 0.41
N TYR A 26 -0.11 2.83 0.80
CA TYR A 26 -0.01 3.22 2.20
C TYR A 26 -1.06 2.52 3.06
N THR A 27 -2.32 2.53 2.64
CA THR A 27 -3.42 1.91 3.42
C THR A 27 -3.21 0.41 3.62
N GLN A 28 -2.65 -0.31 2.63
CA GLN A 28 -2.29 -1.72 2.81
C GLN A 28 -1.10 -1.90 3.76
N VAL A 29 -0.07 -1.05 3.68
CA VAL A 29 1.12 -1.14 4.55
C VAL A 29 0.75 -1.00 6.02
N VAL A 30 -0.24 -0.18 6.34
CA VAL A 30 -0.66 0.12 7.73
C VAL A 30 -1.95 -0.59 8.15
N TRP A 31 -2.39 -1.61 7.40
CA TRP A 31 -3.64 -2.30 7.66
C TRP A 31 -3.58 -3.15 8.94
N ARG A 32 -4.38 -2.82 9.96
CA ARG A 32 -4.37 -3.43 11.30
C ARG A 32 -4.57 -4.95 11.27
N ASP A 33 -5.48 -5.41 10.42
CA ASP A 33 -5.84 -6.84 10.38
C ASP A 33 -4.82 -7.67 9.59
N THR A 34 -3.91 -7.03 8.87
CA THR A 34 -2.81 -7.71 8.18
C THR A 34 -1.74 -8.07 9.20
N THR A 35 -1.41 -9.36 9.30
CA THR A 35 -0.49 -9.89 10.33
C THR A 35 0.76 -10.53 9.75
N ALA A 36 0.75 -10.83 8.45
CA ALA A 36 1.87 -11.42 7.73
C ALA A 36 2.11 -10.68 6.41
N ILE A 37 3.40 -10.57 6.04
CA ILE A 37 3.86 -9.98 4.79
C ILE A 37 4.96 -10.87 4.19
N GLY A 38 4.94 -11.05 2.88
CA GLY A 38 6.02 -11.66 2.11
C GLY A 38 6.36 -10.80 0.90
N CYS A 39 7.64 -10.52 0.66
CA CYS A 39 8.10 -9.66 -0.43
C CYS A 39 9.12 -10.37 -1.32
N GLY A 40 9.13 -10.02 -2.60
CA GLY A 40 10.10 -10.47 -3.59
C GLY A 40 10.58 -9.30 -4.44
N GLY A 41 11.84 -9.35 -4.85
CA GLY A 41 12.46 -8.35 -5.71
C GLY A 41 13.24 -9.00 -6.84
N VAL A 42 13.16 -8.45 -8.05
CA VAL A 42 13.96 -8.87 -9.20
C VAL A 42 14.53 -7.65 -9.91
N THR A 43 15.81 -7.71 -10.29
CA THR A 43 16.42 -6.70 -11.16
C THR A 43 16.10 -7.05 -12.61
N CYS A 44 15.39 -6.15 -13.29
CA CYS A 44 15.00 -6.31 -14.69
C CYS A 44 16.23 -6.11 -15.60
N SER A 45 16.64 -7.16 -16.31
CA SER A 45 17.87 -7.15 -17.13
C SER A 45 17.90 -6.11 -18.24
N ASN A 46 16.73 -5.73 -18.76
CA ASN A 46 16.58 -4.76 -19.85
C ASN A 46 16.66 -3.29 -19.40
N THR A 47 16.36 -2.99 -18.13
CA THR A 47 16.26 -1.61 -17.63
C THR A 47 17.23 -1.32 -16.47
N GLY A 48 17.72 -2.35 -15.78
CA GLY A 48 18.47 -2.23 -14.53
C GLY A 48 17.60 -1.86 -13.33
N ASN A 49 16.29 -1.64 -13.52
CA ASN A 49 15.35 -1.31 -12.44
C ASN A 49 15.04 -2.54 -11.58
N VAL A 50 14.71 -2.31 -10.31
CA VAL A 50 14.24 -3.37 -9.42
C VAL A 50 12.71 -3.36 -9.39
N PHE A 51 12.11 -4.48 -9.78
CA PHE A 51 10.69 -4.72 -9.59
C PHE A 51 10.49 -5.38 -8.22
N ILE A 52 9.67 -4.76 -7.37
CA ILE A 52 9.38 -5.24 -6.01
C ILE A 52 7.88 -5.51 -5.90
N ILE A 53 7.53 -6.65 -5.32
CA ILE A 53 6.16 -7.01 -4.96
C ILE A 53 6.11 -7.46 -3.50
N CYS A 54 5.03 -7.12 -2.80
CA CYS A 54 4.72 -7.63 -1.47
C CYS A 54 3.29 -8.15 -1.44
N SER A 55 3.10 -9.31 -0.80
CA SER A 55 1.80 -9.91 -0.52
C SER A 55 1.52 -9.83 0.99
N TYR A 56 0.27 -9.53 1.34
CA TYR A 56 -0.17 -9.27 2.70
C TYR A 56 -1.28 -10.25 3.09
N SER A 57 -1.26 -10.76 4.32
CA SER A 57 -2.25 -11.73 4.82
C SER A 57 -2.63 -11.48 6.29
N PRO A 58 -3.92 -11.47 6.64
CA PRO A 58 -5.07 -11.23 5.76
C PRO A 58 -4.92 -9.96 4.89
N PRO A 59 -5.57 -9.89 3.71
CA PRO A 59 -5.49 -8.72 2.85
C PRO A 59 -6.23 -7.53 3.45
N GLY A 60 -5.73 -6.32 3.14
CA GLY A 60 -6.34 -5.06 3.54
C GLY A 60 -7.10 -4.38 2.39
N ASN A 61 -7.25 -3.07 2.49
CA ASN A 61 -7.90 -2.20 1.51
C ASN A 61 -9.36 -2.55 1.22
N TRP A 62 -10.09 -3.00 2.24
CA TRP A 62 -11.53 -3.21 2.13
C TRP A 62 -12.29 -1.88 2.00
N ASN A 63 -13.21 -1.82 1.04
CA ASN A 63 -14.08 -0.66 0.85
C ASN A 63 -14.83 -0.32 2.15
N ASN A 64 -14.91 0.97 2.47
CA ASN A 64 -15.57 1.51 3.67
C ASN A 64 -14.94 1.08 5.02
N GLN A 65 -13.72 0.55 5.03
CA GLN A 65 -12.97 0.28 6.26
C GLN A 65 -11.79 1.23 6.38
N LYS A 66 -11.44 1.58 7.63
CA LYS A 66 -10.22 2.34 7.93
C LYS A 66 -9.07 1.35 8.16
N PRO A 67 -7.84 1.70 7.77
CA PRO A 67 -6.70 0.82 7.92
C PRO A 67 -6.27 0.60 9.38
N TYR A 68 -6.69 1.45 10.33
CA TYR A 68 -6.46 1.30 11.79
C TYR A 68 -7.46 2.15 12.57
#